data_AF-M5RKX3-F1
#
_entry.id   AF-M5RKX3-F1
#
_cell.length_a   1.000
_cell.length_b   1.000
_cell.length_c   1.000
_cell.angle_alpha   90.00
_cell.angle_beta   90.00
_cell.angle_gamma   90.00
#
_symmetry.space_group_name_H-M   'P 1'
#
loop_
_entity.id
_entity.type
_entity.pdbx_description
1 polymer ?
#
loop_
_entity_poly.entity_id
_entity_poly.type
_entity_poly.pdbx_seq_one_letter_code
_entity_poly.pdbx_strand_id
1 'polypeptide(L)'
;MHFDENLIRSVVAQVLSEVGPMPAASNGKPAGGQNGVFYDAASAVTAARRAFEQLRERTLEDRKKIIDIIRRISIEQCEELGLMEMEETKVGRPEHKIEKAAYAR
;
A
#
# COMPACT_ATOMS: atom_id res chain seq x y z
N MET A 1 -37.87 1.68 -10.74
CA MET A 1 -37.04 2.41 -11.73
C MET A 1 -37.10 1.64 -13.03
N HIS A 2 -37.65 2.23 -14.10
CA HIS A 2 -37.60 1.67 -15.45
C HIS A 2 -36.46 2.39 -16.18
N PHE A 3 -35.42 1.64 -16.57
CA PHE A 3 -34.33 2.18 -17.37
C PHE A 3 -34.60 1.88 -18.85
N ASP A 4 -34.43 2.89 -19.69
CA ASP A 4 -34.56 2.77 -21.14
C ASP A 4 -33.39 1.95 -21.71
N GLU A 5 -33.69 0.88 -22.43
CA GLU A 5 -32.68 0.01 -23.04
C GLU A 5 -31.77 0.77 -24.02
N ASN A 6 -32.30 1.79 -24.68
CA ASN A 6 -31.53 2.64 -25.59
C ASN A 6 -30.49 3.46 -24.83
N LEU A 7 -30.84 3.94 -23.63
CA LEU A 7 -29.93 4.68 -22.77
C LEU A 7 -28.80 3.77 -22.25
N ILE A 8 -29.11 2.53 -21.89
CA ILE A 8 -28.08 1.56 -21.46
C ILE A 8 -27.10 1.30 -22.61
N ARG A 9 -27.60 1.07 -23.83
CA ARG A 9 -26.76 0.84 -25.01
C ARG A 9 -25.89 2.03 -25.35
N SER A 10 -26.43 3.26 -25.30
CA SER A 10 -25.65 4.47 -25.59
C SER A 10 -24.54 4.68 -24.57
N VAL A 11 -24.81 4.45 -23.29
CA VAL A 11 -23.81 4.59 -22.22
C VAL A 11 -22.73 3.52 -22.35
N VAL A 12 -23.09 2.26 -22.62
CA VAL A 12 -22.12 1.18 -22.82
C VAL A 12 -21.23 1.44 -24.05
N ALA A 13 -21.82 1.88 -25.15
CA ALA A 13 -21.06 2.22 -26.36
C ALA A 13 -20.07 3.38 -26.10
N GLN A 14 -20.50 4.40 -25.36
CA GLN A 14 -19.64 5.51 -24.96
C GLN A 14 -18.50 5.05 -24.06
N VAL A 15 -18.79 4.26 -23.02
CA VAL A 15 -17.76 3.70 -22.12
C VAL A 15 -16.75 2.85 -22.89
N LEU A 16 -17.21 1.98 -23.80
CA LEU A 16 -16.31 1.17 -24.62
C LEU A 16 -15.44 2.02 -25.56
N SER A 17 -15.96 3.15 -26.05
CA SER A 17 -15.18 4.09 -26.87
C SER A 17 -14.13 4.87 -26.07
N GLU A 18 -14.46 5.23 -24.82
CA GLU A 18 -13.57 5.99 -23.92
C GLU A 18 -12.49 5.11 -23.28
N VAL A 19 -12.77 3.83 -23.03
CA VAL A 19 -11.83 2.91 -22.37
C VAL A 19 -10.62 2.57 -23.25
N GLY A 20 -10.71 2.75 -24.58
CA GLY A 20 -9.61 2.50 -25.52
C GLY A 20 -9.05 1.06 -25.45
N PRO A 21 -8.11 0.67 -26.33
CA PRO A 21 -7.36 -0.56 -26.14
C PRO A 21 -6.55 -0.46 -24.85
N MET A 22 -6.58 -1.51 -24.01
CA MET A 22 -5.68 -1.58 -22.86
C MET A 22 -4.25 -1.31 -23.34
N PRO A 23 -3.51 -0.37 -22.71
CA PRO A 23 -2.11 -0.17 -23.05
C PRO A 23 -1.39 -1.51 -22.91
N ALA A 24 -0.69 -1.92 -23.97
CA ALA A 24 0.16 -3.09 -23.93
C ALA A 24 1.07 -2.95 -22.70
N ALA A 25 1.03 -3.94 -21.81
CA ALA A 25 1.81 -3.92 -20.58
C ALA A 25 3.28 -3.62 -20.92
N SER A 26 3.76 -2.46 -20.49
CA SER A 26 5.16 -2.13 -20.65
C SER A 26 5.95 -3.05 -19.73
N ASN A 27 6.82 -3.88 -20.32
CA ASN A 27 7.81 -4.72 -19.62
C ASN A 27 8.91 -3.87 -18.97
N GLY A 28 8.52 -2.91 -18.13
CA GLY A 28 9.42 -1.90 -17.56
C GLY A 28 9.19 -1.59 -16.09
N LYS A 29 8.35 -2.35 -15.38
CA LYS A 29 8.37 -2.32 -13.91
C LYS A 29 9.37 -3.37 -13.43
N PRO A 30 10.30 -3.04 -12.50
CA PRO A 30 11.07 -4.09 -11.86
C PRO A 30 10.07 -5.11 -11.32
N ALA A 31 10.38 -6.40 -11.43
CA ALA A 31 9.56 -7.49 -10.89
C ALA A 31 9.38 -7.41 -9.34
N GLY A 32 9.81 -6.30 -8.73
CA GLY A 32 9.65 -5.95 -7.33
C GLY A 32 8.57 -4.88 -7.17
N GLY A 33 7.63 -5.14 -6.27
CA GLY A 33 6.54 -4.26 -5.90
C GLY A 33 6.94 -2.81 -5.59
N GLN A 34 5.98 -1.89 -5.65
CA GLN A 34 6.21 -0.49 -5.33
C GLN A 34 6.25 -0.33 -3.80
N ASN A 35 7.36 0.21 -3.27
CA ASN A 35 7.56 0.42 -1.82
C ASN A 35 7.29 -0.83 -0.95
N GLY A 36 7.56 -2.03 -1.49
CA GLY A 36 7.32 -3.29 -0.78
C GLY A 36 5.91 -3.86 -0.92
N VAL A 37 5.03 -3.25 -1.73
CA VAL A 37 3.68 -3.76 -2.03
C VAL A 37 3.70 -4.56 -3.34
N PHE A 38 3.37 -5.86 -3.26
CA PHE A 38 3.37 -6.80 -4.37
C PHE A 38 1.96 -7.28 -4.70
N TYR A 39 1.76 -7.77 -5.93
CA TYR A 39 0.48 -8.33 -6.37
C TYR A 39 0.07 -9.57 -5.57
N ASP A 40 1.04 -10.43 -5.23
CA ASP A 40 0.80 -11.69 -4.54
C ASP A 40 1.82 -11.95 -3.41
N ALA A 41 1.46 -12.84 -2.50
CA ALA A 41 2.25 -13.18 -1.33
C ALA A 41 3.57 -13.89 -1.68
N ALA A 42 3.63 -14.71 -2.73
CA ALA A 42 4.84 -15.44 -3.09
C ALA A 42 5.93 -14.48 -3.60
N SER A 43 5.54 -13.49 -4.39
CA SER A 43 6.39 -12.39 -4.83
C SER A 43 6.92 -11.58 -3.65
N ALA A 44 6.06 -11.25 -2.67
CA ALA A 44 6.46 -10.53 -1.46
C ALA A 44 7.47 -11.32 -0.62
N VAL A 45 7.23 -12.61 -0.39
CA VAL A 45 8.13 -13.49 0.38
C VAL A 45 9.50 -13.62 -0.31
N THR A 46 9.50 -13.78 -1.64
CA THR A 46 10.75 -13.87 -2.42
C THR A 46 11.57 -12.59 -2.29
N ALA A 47 10.93 -11.41 -2.38
CA ALA A 47 11.60 -10.14 -2.21
C ALA A 47 12.09 -9.92 -0.77
N ALA A 48 11.28 -10.27 0.23
CA ALA A 48 11.64 -10.19 1.64
C ALA A 48 12.87 -11.05 1.95
N ARG A 49 12.98 -12.25 1.35
CA ARG A 49 14.17 -13.11 1.54
C ARG A 49 15.43 -12.45 0.98
N ARG A 50 15.36 -11.87 -0.21
CA ARG A 50 16.50 -11.15 -0.81
C ARG A 50 16.91 -9.95 0.03
N ALA A 51 15.95 -9.16 0.50
CA ALA A 51 16.21 -8.01 1.38
C ALA A 51 16.83 -8.43 2.71
N PHE A 52 16.40 -9.56 3.28
CA PHE A 52 16.99 -10.11 4.51
C PHE A 52 18.46 -10.50 4.33
N GLU A 53 18.83 -11.17 3.24
CA GLU A 53 20.24 -11.52 2.98
C GLU A 53 21.10 -10.25 2.92
N GLN A 54 20.63 -9.21 2.24
CA GLN A 54 21.33 -7.91 2.17
C GLN A 54 21.41 -7.22 3.53
N LEU A 55 20.35 -7.26 4.35
CA LEU A 55 20.32 -6.64 5.67
C LEU A 55 21.23 -7.38 6.65
N ARG A 56 21.35 -8.70 6.53
CA ARG A 56 22.18 -9.53 7.42
C ARG A 56 23.65 -9.17 7.33
N GLU A 57 24.11 -8.71 6.16
CA GLU A 57 25.47 -8.24 5.92
C GLU A 57 25.73 -6.81 6.44
N ARG A 58 24.68 -6.06 6.80
CA ARG A 58 24.81 -4.68 7.30
C ARG A 58 25.23 -4.64 8.75
N THR A 59 25.91 -3.55 9.09
CA THR A 59 26.41 -3.26 10.43
C THR A 59 25.27 -2.98 11.42
N LEU A 60 25.55 -3.05 12.72
CA LEU A 60 24.60 -2.63 13.75
C LEU A 60 24.24 -1.14 13.63
N GLU A 61 25.18 -0.31 13.18
CA GLU A 61 24.93 1.13 12.97
C GLU A 61 23.91 1.36 11.86
N ASP A 62 24.04 0.66 10.72
CA ASP A 62 23.08 0.76 9.62
C ASP A 62 21.70 0.27 10.06
N ARG A 63 21.63 -0.83 10.81
CA ARG A 63 20.37 -1.34 11.37
C ARG A 63 19.74 -0.33 12.33
N LYS A 64 20.54 0.36 13.14
CA LYS A 64 20.06 1.43 14.02
C LYS A 64 19.47 2.58 13.19
N LYS A 65 20.16 3.03 12.13
CA LYS A 65 19.64 4.07 11.21
C LYS A 65 18.29 3.68 10.60
N ILE A 66 18.14 2.42 10.17
CA ILE A 66 16.89 1.90 9.63
C ILE A 66 15.77 1.95 10.69
N ILE A 67 16.05 1.48 11.90
CA ILE A 67 15.09 1.51 13.02
C ILE A 67 14.67 2.95 13.33
N ASP A 68 15.62 3.87 13.41
CA ASP A 68 15.36 5.27 13.74
C ASP A 68 14.47 5.94 12.67
N ILE A 69 14.66 5.63 11.38
CA ILE A 69 13.79 6.10 10.31
C ILE A 69 12.36 5.56 10.48
N ILE A 70 12.21 4.26 10.75
CA ILE A 70 10.88 3.63 10.93
C ILE A 70 10.15 4.27 12.13
N ARG A 71 10.85 4.42 13.26
CA ARG A 71 10.29 5.05 14.47
C ARG A 71 9.85 6.48 14.20
N ARG A 72 10.70 7.26 13.52
CA ARG A 72 10.41 8.65 13.16
C ARG A 72 9.12 8.75 12.34
N ILE A 73 8.96 7.92 11.31
CA ILE A 73 7.75 7.89 10.48
C ILE A 73 6.51 7.55 11.34
N SER A 74 6.59 6.49 12.16
CA SER A 74 5.48 6.06 13.01
C SER A 74 5.04 7.14 14.01
N ILE A 75 5.99 7.90 14.57
CA ILE A 75 5.70 8.98 15.51
C ILE A 75 5.15 10.21 14.77
N GLU A 76 5.79 10.64 13.68
CA GLU A 76 5.36 11.80 12.88
C GLU A 76 3.96 11.59 12.29
N GLN A 77 3.59 10.36 11.94
CA GLN A 77 2.32 10.02 11.30
C GLN A 77 1.32 9.32 12.24
N CYS A 78 1.54 9.34 13.56
CA CYS A 78 0.74 8.57 14.50
C CYS A 78 -0.77 8.88 14.46
N GLU A 79 -1.13 10.15 14.22
CA GLU A 79 -2.53 10.57 14.09
C GLU A 79 -3.17 10.00 12.82
N GLU A 80 -2.54 10.22 11.66
CA GLU A 80 -3.01 9.72 10.37
C GLU A 80 -3.18 8.19 10.38
N LEU A 81 -2.15 7.46 10.80
CA LEU A 81 -2.17 6.00 10.84
C LEU A 81 -3.20 5.46 11.84
N GLY A 82 -3.33 6.10 13.01
CA GLY A 82 -4.31 5.69 14.03
C GLY A 82 -5.75 5.91 13.57
N LEU A 83 -6.02 7.03 12.88
CA LEU A 83 -7.33 7.31 12.31
C LEU A 83 -7.66 6.41 11.12
N MET A 84 -6.69 6.12 10.25
CA MET A 84 -6.87 5.14 9.16
C MET A 84 -7.27 3.76 9.69
N GLU A 85 -6.60 3.25 10.73
CA GLU A 85 -6.96 1.97 11.38
C GLU A 85 -8.39 2.00 11.91
N MET A 86 -8.81 3.09 12.55
CA MET A 86 -10.17 3.25 13.06
C MET A 86 -11.19 3.33 11.92
N GLU A 87 -10.88 4.05 10.84
CA GLU A 87 -11.74 4.18 9.68
C GLU A 87 -11.96 2.85 8.96
N GLU A 88 -10.92 2.05 8.80
CA GLU A 88 -11.02 0.75 8.13
C GLU A 88 -11.71 -0.30 9.00
N THR A 89 -11.30 -0.44 10.26
CA THR A 89 -11.73 -1.56 11.11
C THR A 89 -12.98 -1.26 11.93
N LYS A 90 -13.24 0.01 12.24
CA LYS A 90 -14.29 0.48 13.17
C LYS A 90 -14.19 -0.14 14.59
N VAL A 91 -12.99 -0.60 15.00
CA VAL A 91 -12.75 -1.25 16.29
C VAL A 91 -11.88 -0.39 17.21
N GLY A 92 -12.37 -0.11 18.42
CA GLY A 92 -11.61 0.56 19.48
C GLY A 92 -11.98 2.04 19.64
N ARG A 93 -11.04 2.86 20.12
CA ARG A 93 -11.22 4.30 20.30
C ARG A 93 -10.08 5.07 19.61
N PRO A 94 -10.38 6.16 18.87
CA PRO A 94 -9.37 6.92 18.12
C PRO A 94 -8.15 7.33 18.96
N GLU A 95 -8.37 7.85 20.16
CA GLU A 95 -7.31 8.31 21.06
C GLU A 95 -6.29 7.20 21.38
N HIS A 96 -6.79 5.98 21.65
CA HIS A 96 -5.92 4.84 21.93
C HIS A 96 -5.19 4.33 20.68
N LYS A 97 -5.74 4.54 19.48
CA LYS A 97 -5.06 4.17 18.22
C LYS A 97 -3.87 5.08 17.96
N ILE A 98 -4.06 6.39 18.16
CA ILE A 98 -3.02 7.40 18.01
C ILE A 98 -1.91 7.17 19.05
N GLU A 99 -2.27 6.99 20.32
CA GLU A 99 -1.29 6.72 21.39
C GLU A 99 -0.48 5.43 21.14
N LYS A 100 -1.13 4.38 20.63
CA LYS A 100 -0.46 3.13 20.26
C LYS A 100 0.58 3.35 19.16
N ALA A 101 0.25 4.11 18.10
CA ALA A 101 1.19 4.43 17.03
C ALA A 101 2.36 5.31 17.53
N ALA A 102 2.08 6.26 18.42
CA ALA A 102 3.10 7.11 19.05
C ALA A 102 4.03 6.36 20.01
N TYR A 103 3.74 5.10 20.37
CA TYR A 103 4.56 4.31 21.29
C TYR A 103 5.85 3.76 20.66
N ALA A 104 6.12 4.02 19.38
CA ALA A 104 7.34 3.62 18.67
C ALA A 104 8.63 4.34 19.12
N ARG A 105 8.68 4.82 20.36
CA ARG A 105 9.78 5.54 21.00
C ARG A 105 10.91 4.61 21.46
#